data_AF-A0A396FQL2-F1
#
_entry.id   AF-A0A396FQL2-F1
#
_cell.length_a   1.000
_cell.length_b   1.000
_cell.length_c   1.000
_cell.angle_alpha   90.00
_cell.angle_beta   90.00
_cell.angle_gamma   90.00
#
_symmetry.space_group_name_H-M   'P 1'
#
loop_
_entity.id
_entity.type
_entity.pdbx_description
1 polymer ?
#
loop_
_entity_poly.entity_id
_entity_poly.type
_entity_poly.pdbx_seq_one_letter_code
_entity_poly.pdbx_strand_id
1 'polypeptide(L)'
;MANAVAVRSYGDQYQALVFWKYALDMLKKDSDIENIGYEYDEIKSFDDVVIFYKRDQKFRDTTINRAYIQVKFHMKQNNEFTMDNLLDPSFIDAKSVSFLQKVVNAYRKDKEQYSKSVYMIYSTWTIQHTDILNELISNVDNTFDLHKITEGKTARSRMYNLRKKLCTKLSVNEEELMEVLRQLKIKAGQPGFEDLKENINKQLTFCGLKSWHNSKNTFPYCDLIHSLNCRDINLVGREELSTFLKNEELFETKQTEDTVAIKSFVKQTEWLVDWTKNICDLTGIVDKRNLKEGYSWEDAFKTLEKFVREKMKKDSEYQIALDTSLSISFTIGRILNPKAGIKVIPIQKTIDGQSEWDRVNNSQKRQKMFLVQKDILNSDASDMVITIGITHDINADVKEFIDNSKLNIGIYEDFLLEDYGTDAVKDGNHAWALAKQINNEIGKRTGKLKRGTLHIFIAGPNSVMFYLGMQSIMYGKVQLYEYDGTPAQEYGGSYYPTISFPQKGEF
;
A
#
# COMPACT_ATOMS: atom_id res chain seq x y z
N MET A 1 -7.04 -14.59 -40.13
CA MET A 1 -8.31 -13.86 -39.95
C MET A 1 -8.27 -13.22 -38.57
N ALA A 2 -8.56 -11.92 -38.44
CA ALA A 2 -8.67 -11.29 -37.14
C ALA A 2 -9.93 -11.83 -36.44
N ASN A 3 -9.81 -12.21 -35.16
CA ASN A 3 -10.96 -12.62 -34.36
C ASN A 3 -11.81 -11.38 -34.05
N ALA A 4 -12.82 -11.10 -34.87
CA ALA A 4 -13.65 -9.89 -34.77
C ALA A 4 -14.28 -9.70 -33.38
N VAL A 5 -14.57 -10.81 -32.69
CA VAL A 5 -15.10 -10.79 -31.31
C VAL A 5 -14.05 -10.24 -30.33
N ALA A 6 -12.80 -10.70 -30.45
CA ALA A 6 -11.71 -10.20 -29.60
C ALA A 6 -11.43 -8.72 -29.86
N VAL A 7 -11.43 -8.29 -31.12
CA VAL A 7 -11.21 -6.87 -31.49
C VAL A 7 -12.25 -5.97 -30.81
N ARG A 8 -13.53 -6.34 -30.90
CA ARG A 8 -14.61 -5.60 -30.25
C ARG A 8 -14.44 -5.57 -28.73
N SER A 9 -14.19 -6.73 -28.13
CA SER A 9 -14.01 -6.82 -26.67
C SER A 9 -12.87 -5.94 -26.15
N TYR A 10 -11.75 -5.85 -26.86
CA TYR A 10 -10.66 -4.93 -26.48
C TYR A 10 -11.04 -3.45 -26.65
N GLY A 11 -11.86 -3.12 -27.65
CA GLY A 11 -12.42 -1.78 -27.82
C GLY A 11 -13.25 -1.38 -26.61
N ASP A 12 -14.22 -2.22 -26.24
CA ASP A 12 -15.13 -2.00 -25.11
C ASP A 12 -14.34 -1.87 -23.79
N GLN A 13 -13.35 -2.74 -23.56
CA GLN A 13 -12.46 -2.66 -22.40
C GLN A 13 -11.62 -1.38 -22.38
N TYR A 14 -11.09 -0.95 -23.53
CA TYR A 14 -10.31 0.29 -23.60
C TYR A 14 -11.18 1.52 -23.31
N GLN A 15 -12.43 1.55 -23.81
CA GLN A 15 -13.39 2.59 -23.47
C GLN A 15 -13.68 2.61 -21.96
N ALA A 16 -13.89 1.45 -21.33
CA ALA A 16 -14.07 1.34 -19.89
C ALA A 16 -12.83 1.83 -19.12
N LEU A 17 -11.61 1.58 -19.59
CA LEU A 17 -10.40 2.15 -18.99
C LEU A 17 -10.38 3.68 -19.10
N VAL A 18 -10.78 4.25 -20.25
CA VAL A 18 -10.90 5.72 -20.41
C VAL A 18 -11.95 6.29 -19.45
N PHE A 19 -13.07 5.60 -19.24
CA PHE A 19 -14.05 5.97 -18.20
C PHE A 19 -13.39 5.98 -16.82
N TRP A 20 -12.73 4.87 -16.42
CA TRP A 20 -12.11 4.73 -15.10
C TRP A 20 -11.02 5.77 -14.84
N LYS A 21 -10.27 6.19 -15.87
CA LYS A 21 -9.31 7.29 -15.76
C LYS A 21 -9.95 8.55 -15.16
N TYR A 22 -11.13 8.93 -15.61
CA TYR A 22 -11.83 10.13 -15.12
C TYR A 22 -12.71 9.84 -13.90
N ALA A 23 -13.27 8.64 -13.78
CA ALA A 23 -14.05 8.23 -12.62
C ALA A 23 -13.17 8.18 -11.35
N LEU A 24 -11.91 7.74 -11.45
CA LEU A 24 -10.97 7.77 -10.33
C LEU A 24 -10.53 9.20 -9.99
N ASP A 25 -10.38 10.07 -10.99
CA ASP A 25 -10.19 11.50 -10.74
C ASP A 25 -11.38 12.09 -9.97
N MET A 26 -12.63 11.71 -10.28
CA MET A 26 -13.84 12.14 -9.54
C MET A 26 -13.82 11.72 -8.06
N LEU A 27 -13.20 10.58 -7.72
CA LEU A 27 -13.11 10.10 -6.34
C LEU A 27 -12.11 10.90 -5.46
N LYS A 28 -11.26 11.76 -6.04
CA LYS A 28 -10.29 12.60 -5.29
C LYS A 28 -10.97 13.72 -4.52
N LYS A 29 -10.52 14.03 -3.30
CA LYS A 29 -11.20 14.95 -2.35
C LYS A 29 -11.54 16.30 -2.97
N ASP A 30 -10.62 16.84 -3.75
CA ASP A 30 -10.62 18.15 -4.38
C ASP A 30 -11.11 18.14 -5.84
N SER A 31 -11.51 16.99 -6.39
CA SER A 31 -11.91 16.83 -7.79
C SER A 31 -13.06 17.74 -8.20
N ASP A 32 -12.93 18.42 -9.35
CA ASP A 32 -13.98 19.27 -9.92
C ASP A 32 -15.03 18.49 -10.75
N ILE A 33 -14.93 17.16 -10.84
CA ILE A 33 -15.92 16.33 -11.51
C ILE A 33 -17.10 16.05 -10.58
N GLU A 34 -18.31 16.30 -11.06
CA GLU A 34 -19.56 16.02 -10.34
C GLU A 34 -20.11 14.63 -10.67
N ASN A 35 -20.26 14.35 -11.97
CA ASN A 35 -20.80 13.11 -12.49
C ASN A 35 -19.99 12.66 -13.71
N ILE A 36 -19.96 11.35 -13.95
CA ILE A 36 -19.42 10.76 -15.17
C ILE A 36 -20.44 9.81 -15.81
N GLY A 37 -20.59 9.92 -17.12
CA GLY A 37 -21.41 9.06 -17.94
C GLY A 37 -20.58 8.04 -18.71
N TYR A 38 -21.12 6.84 -18.90
CA TYR A 38 -20.60 5.79 -19.76
C TYR A 38 -21.74 5.31 -20.65
N GLU A 39 -21.55 5.35 -21.98
CA GLU A 39 -22.64 5.11 -22.94
C GLU A 39 -23.87 6.00 -22.64
N TYR A 40 -23.62 7.30 -22.38
CA TYR A 40 -24.62 8.27 -21.94
C TYR A 40 -25.10 9.17 -23.08
N ASP A 41 -26.27 8.86 -23.63
CA ASP A 41 -26.81 9.48 -24.87
C ASP A 41 -27.53 10.84 -24.64
N GLU A 42 -26.85 11.83 -24.07
CA GLU A 42 -27.38 13.22 -24.00
C GLU A 42 -27.29 13.93 -25.36
N ILE A 43 -26.14 13.72 -26.02
CA ILE A 43 -25.88 14.18 -27.39
C ILE A 43 -25.71 12.94 -28.23
N LYS A 44 -26.62 12.80 -29.20
CA LYS A 44 -26.70 11.64 -30.09
C LYS A 44 -25.32 11.25 -30.61
N SER A 45 -24.89 10.05 -30.22
CA SER A 45 -23.63 9.44 -30.65
C SER A 45 -22.34 10.09 -30.11
N PHE A 46 -22.42 10.82 -29.00
CA PHE A 46 -21.31 11.29 -28.15
C PHE A 46 -21.48 10.72 -26.74
N ASP A 47 -21.56 9.40 -26.68
CA ASP A 47 -22.06 8.61 -25.57
C ASP A 47 -20.95 7.88 -24.81
N ASP A 48 -19.81 7.55 -25.44
CA ASP A 48 -18.80 6.67 -24.84
C ASP A 48 -18.40 7.08 -23.41
N VAL A 49 -17.97 8.35 -23.21
CA VAL A 49 -17.69 8.93 -21.88
C VAL A 49 -18.09 10.41 -21.85
N VAL A 50 -18.87 10.81 -20.85
CA VAL A 50 -19.30 12.20 -20.64
C VAL A 50 -18.91 12.66 -19.23
N ILE A 51 -18.31 13.84 -19.11
CA ILE A 51 -17.90 14.41 -17.82
C ILE A 51 -18.73 15.66 -17.54
N PHE A 52 -19.32 15.72 -16.35
CA PHE A 52 -20.00 16.91 -15.82
C PHE A 52 -19.15 17.52 -14.72
N TYR A 53 -18.83 18.80 -14.84
CA TYR A 53 -18.01 19.50 -13.85
C TYR A 53 -18.89 20.25 -12.84
N LYS A 54 -18.56 20.10 -11.56
CA LYS A 54 -19.21 20.82 -10.45
C LYS A 54 -18.90 22.32 -10.48
N ARG A 55 -17.75 22.67 -11.07
CA ARG A 55 -17.23 24.03 -11.25
C ARG A 55 -16.82 24.18 -12.70
N ASP A 56 -17.22 25.29 -13.29
CA ASP A 56 -16.80 25.70 -14.62
C ASP A 56 -15.27 25.66 -14.78
N GLN A 57 -14.81 24.92 -15.79
CA GLN A 57 -13.41 24.75 -16.11
C GLN A 57 -12.98 25.82 -17.12
N LYS A 58 -11.80 26.41 -16.94
CA LYS A 58 -11.27 27.38 -17.92
C LYS A 58 -11.01 26.68 -19.25
N PHE A 59 -11.47 27.28 -20.34
CA PHE A 59 -11.24 26.79 -21.68
C PHE A 59 -11.07 27.97 -22.64
N ARG A 60 -9.85 28.17 -23.17
CA ARG A 60 -9.49 29.36 -23.94
C ARG A 60 -9.85 30.64 -23.15
N ASP A 61 -10.65 31.51 -23.75
CA ASP A 61 -11.21 32.75 -23.24
C ASP A 61 -12.63 32.59 -22.65
N THR A 62 -13.10 31.34 -22.47
CA THR A 62 -14.42 31.01 -21.88
C THR A 62 -14.30 29.96 -20.76
N THR A 63 -15.44 29.47 -20.29
CA THR A 63 -15.56 28.31 -19.40
C THR A 63 -16.38 27.18 -20.03
N ILE A 64 -16.16 25.96 -19.56
CA ILE A 64 -16.94 24.78 -19.90
C ILE A 64 -17.42 24.06 -18.65
N ASN A 65 -18.60 23.45 -18.73
CA ASN A 65 -19.17 22.61 -17.67
C ASN A 65 -19.31 21.13 -18.10
N ARG A 66 -19.05 20.81 -19.37
CA ARG A 66 -19.13 19.44 -19.90
C ARG A 66 -17.97 19.08 -20.82
N ALA A 67 -17.60 17.80 -20.81
CA ALA A 67 -16.72 17.21 -21.80
C ALA A 67 -17.32 15.91 -22.37
N TYR A 68 -17.43 15.84 -23.70
CA TYR A 68 -17.86 14.65 -24.42
C TYR A 68 -16.65 13.99 -25.08
N ILE A 69 -16.41 12.72 -24.80
CA ILE A 69 -15.23 11.99 -25.25
C ILE A 69 -15.69 10.81 -26.09
N GLN A 70 -15.36 10.84 -27.38
CA GLN A 70 -15.45 9.68 -28.28
C GLN A 70 -14.11 8.93 -28.24
N VAL A 71 -14.13 7.69 -27.79
CA VAL A 71 -12.97 6.80 -27.70
C VAL A 71 -12.83 6.00 -28.98
N LYS A 72 -11.63 5.97 -29.55
CA LYS A 72 -11.30 5.11 -30.68
C LYS A 72 -10.02 4.32 -30.41
N PHE A 73 -10.20 3.05 -30.07
CA PHE A 73 -9.10 2.11 -29.88
C PHE A 73 -8.76 1.36 -31.16
N HIS A 74 -7.48 1.33 -31.51
CA HIS A 74 -6.95 0.51 -32.59
C HIS A 74 -5.93 -0.49 -32.06
N MET A 75 -6.17 -1.79 -32.28
CA MET A 75 -5.27 -2.86 -31.82
C MET A 75 -3.89 -2.84 -32.51
N LYS A 76 -3.78 -2.24 -33.70
CA LYS A 76 -2.55 -2.20 -34.49
C LYS A 76 -2.24 -0.76 -34.89
N GLN A 77 -0.95 -0.42 -34.87
CA GLN A 77 -0.40 0.83 -35.39
C GLN A 77 -0.05 0.67 -36.88
N ASN A 78 -1.00 0.20 -37.69
CA ASN A 78 -0.78 -0.03 -39.13
C ASN A 78 -1.32 1.10 -40.02
N ASN A 79 -1.90 2.12 -39.40
CA ASN A 79 -2.44 3.33 -40.02
C ASN A 79 -2.25 4.49 -39.04
N GLU A 80 -2.50 5.70 -39.50
CA GLU A 80 -2.29 6.94 -38.75
C GLU A 80 -3.54 7.82 -38.80
N PHE A 81 -3.65 8.75 -37.86
CA PHE A 81 -4.76 9.68 -37.73
C PHE A 81 -4.59 10.87 -38.69
N THR A 82 -5.64 11.20 -39.46
CA THR A 82 -5.63 12.28 -40.46
C THR A 82 -6.86 13.18 -40.35
N MET A 83 -6.81 14.37 -40.96
CA MET A 83 -7.98 15.25 -41.07
C MET A 83 -9.16 14.58 -41.81
N ASP A 84 -8.86 13.70 -42.75
CA ASP A 84 -9.89 13.02 -43.55
C ASP A 84 -10.62 11.93 -42.74
N ASN A 85 -9.94 11.31 -41.77
CA ASN A 85 -10.60 10.39 -40.84
C ASN A 85 -11.72 11.07 -40.05
N LEU A 86 -11.57 12.36 -39.72
CA LEU A 86 -12.60 13.13 -39.01
C LEU A 86 -13.86 13.37 -39.87
N LEU A 87 -13.74 13.26 -41.18
CA LEU A 87 -14.83 13.39 -42.16
C LEU A 87 -15.40 12.05 -42.61
N ASP A 88 -14.78 10.93 -42.23
CA ASP A 88 -15.19 9.58 -42.60
C ASP A 88 -16.05 8.96 -41.48
N PRO A 89 -17.33 8.60 -41.74
CA PRO A 89 -18.16 7.86 -40.79
C PRO A 89 -17.54 6.56 -40.29
N SER A 90 -16.84 5.83 -41.18
CA SER A 90 -16.30 4.52 -40.84
C SER A 90 -15.19 4.59 -39.79
N PHE A 91 -14.55 5.74 -39.63
CA PHE A 91 -13.49 5.95 -38.67
C PHE A 91 -13.97 5.75 -37.22
N ILE A 92 -15.21 6.15 -36.93
CA ILE A 92 -15.86 5.99 -35.62
C ILE A 92 -16.91 4.88 -35.65
N ASP A 93 -16.75 3.90 -36.55
CA ASP A 93 -17.66 2.77 -36.75
C ASP A 93 -19.12 3.17 -37.06
N ALA A 94 -19.31 4.39 -37.58
CA ALA A 94 -20.62 4.90 -37.99
C ALA A 94 -20.89 4.64 -39.48
N LYS A 95 -22.17 4.47 -39.83
CA LYS A 95 -22.59 4.17 -41.21
C LYS A 95 -22.69 5.40 -42.12
N SER A 96 -23.09 6.55 -41.57
CA SER A 96 -23.49 7.71 -42.38
C SER A 96 -23.03 9.07 -41.85
N VAL A 97 -22.69 9.18 -40.57
CA VAL A 97 -22.34 10.45 -39.93
C VAL A 97 -20.91 10.37 -39.40
N SER A 98 -20.04 11.24 -39.89
CA SER A 98 -18.65 11.36 -39.43
C SER A 98 -18.54 12.08 -38.10
N PHE A 99 -17.37 12.00 -37.46
CA PHE A 99 -17.12 12.69 -36.20
C PHE A 99 -17.42 14.18 -36.31
N LEU A 100 -16.85 14.90 -37.29
CA LEU A 100 -17.12 16.33 -37.45
C LEU A 100 -18.57 16.63 -37.77
N GLN A 101 -19.26 15.76 -38.51
CA GLN A 101 -20.69 15.93 -38.75
C GLN A 101 -21.50 15.77 -37.45
N LYS A 102 -21.13 14.84 -36.57
CA LYS A 102 -21.75 14.72 -35.23
C LYS A 102 -21.54 16.02 -34.43
N VAL A 103 -20.35 16.61 -34.48
CA VAL A 103 -20.05 17.87 -33.78
C VAL A 103 -20.90 19.03 -34.33
N VAL A 104 -21.01 19.16 -35.65
CA VAL A 104 -21.88 20.15 -36.29
C VAL A 104 -23.34 19.96 -35.87
N ASN A 105 -23.81 18.71 -35.78
CA ASN A 105 -25.16 18.41 -35.32
C ASN A 105 -25.34 18.81 -33.85
N ALA A 106 -24.34 18.61 -32.99
CA ALA A 106 -24.36 19.06 -31.60
C ALA A 106 -24.42 20.60 -31.49
N TYR A 107 -23.59 21.31 -32.26
CA TYR A 107 -23.61 22.77 -32.35
C TYR A 107 -24.98 23.29 -32.77
N ARG A 108 -25.61 22.67 -33.78
CA ARG A 108 -26.92 23.08 -34.29
C ARG A 108 -28.07 22.73 -33.34
N LYS A 109 -27.93 21.67 -32.54
CA LYS A 109 -28.95 21.24 -31.57
C LYS A 109 -29.08 22.26 -30.44
N ASP A 110 -27.96 22.69 -29.87
CA ASP A 110 -27.94 23.65 -28.76
C ASP A 110 -26.62 24.44 -28.77
N LYS A 111 -26.66 25.66 -29.33
CA LYS A 111 -25.47 26.52 -29.45
C LYS A 111 -24.97 27.00 -28.09
N GLU A 112 -25.87 27.23 -27.13
CA GLU A 112 -25.49 27.73 -25.82
C GLU A 112 -24.73 26.66 -25.05
N GLN A 113 -25.29 25.46 -24.95
CA GLN A 113 -24.63 24.35 -24.28
C GLN A 113 -23.35 23.93 -25.03
N TYR A 114 -23.34 23.97 -26.37
CA TYR A 114 -22.15 23.71 -27.16
C TYR A 114 -21.00 24.65 -26.79
N SER A 115 -21.28 25.95 -26.61
CA SER A 115 -20.28 26.96 -26.20
C SER A 115 -19.72 26.74 -24.78
N LYS A 116 -20.41 25.95 -23.96
CA LYS A 116 -20.02 25.54 -22.60
C LYS A 116 -19.53 24.08 -22.53
N SER A 117 -19.28 23.46 -23.67
CA SER A 117 -18.86 22.06 -23.77
C SER A 117 -17.62 21.88 -24.62
N VAL A 118 -16.84 20.84 -24.33
CA VAL A 118 -15.74 20.39 -25.20
C VAL A 118 -16.07 19.04 -25.82
N TYR A 119 -15.74 18.86 -27.10
CA TYR A 119 -15.93 17.63 -27.84
C TYR A 119 -14.57 17.06 -28.21
N MET A 120 -14.31 15.82 -27.82
CA MET A 120 -12.99 15.22 -27.89
C MET A 120 -13.04 13.90 -28.63
N ILE A 121 -12.08 13.70 -29.52
CA ILE A 121 -11.73 12.36 -29.98
C ILE A 121 -10.47 11.89 -29.25
N TYR A 122 -10.52 10.68 -28.69
CA TYR A 122 -9.46 10.07 -27.91
C TYR A 122 -8.98 8.79 -28.60
N SER A 123 -7.78 8.81 -29.18
CA SER A 123 -7.30 7.70 -30.00
C SER A 123 -5.86 7.31 -29.69
N THR A 124 -5.57 6.01 -29.85
CA THR A 124 -4.22 5.45 -29.76
C THR A 124 -3.36 5.71 -31.00
N TRP A 125 -3.97 6.00 -32.15
CA TRP A 125 -3.21 6.36 -33.35
C TRP A 125 -2.59 7.75 -33.22
N THR A 126 -1.34 7.88 -33.66
CA THR A 126 -0.64 9.16 -33.80
C THR A 126 -1.10 9.89 -35.05
N ILE A 127 -0.99 11.23 -35.05
CA ILE A 127 -1.25 12.02 -36.26
C ILE A 127 -0.17 11.69 -37.30
N GLN A 128 -0.60 11.41 -38.53
CA GLN A 128 0.32 11.17 -39.65
C GLN A 128 1.23 12.38 -39.85
N HIS A 129 2.55 12.16 -39.93
CA HIS A 129 3.55 13.24 -39.94
C HIS A 129 3.32 14.32 -41.01
N THR A 130 2.83 13.94 -42.20
CA THR A 130 2.57 14.86 -43.32
C THR A 130 1.17 15.48 -43.31
N ASP A 131 0.31 15.05 -42.39
CA ASP A 131 -1.07 15.52 -42.31
C ASP A 131 -1.15 16.95 -41.78
N ILE A 132 -2.17 17.68 -42.25
CA ILE A 132 -2.41 19.08 -41.93
C ILE A 132 -2.71 19.30 -40.44
N LEU A 133 -3.17 18.27 -39.73
CA LEU A 133 -3.43 18.33 -38.29
C LEU A 133 -2.18 18.65 -37.46
N ASN A 134 -0.97 18.28 -37.91
CA ASN A 134 0.27 18.65 -37.20
C ASN A 134 0.50 20.17 -37.17
N GLU A 135 -0.01 20.91 -38.15
CA GLU A 135 0.05 22.37 -38.16
C GLU A 135 -1.10 23.01 -37.36
N LEU A 136 -2.18 22.26 -37.13
CA LEU A 136 -3.44 22.79 -36.60
C LEU A 136 -3.72 22.42 -35.16
N ILE A 137 -3.13 21.36 -34.61
CA ILE A 137 -3.42 20.91 -33.25
C ILE A 137 -2.34 21.37 -32.29
N SER A 138 -2.75 22.11 -31.27
CA SER A 138 -1.87 22.63 -30.22
C SER A 138 -1.38 21.50 -29.30
N ASN A 139 -0.06 21.43 -29.08
CA ASN A 139 0.53 20.54 -28.07
C ASN A 139 0.25 20.97 -26.62
N VAL A 140 -0.28 22.18 -26.40
CA VAL A 140 -0.58 22.69 -25.05
C VAL A 140 -1.89 22.11 -24.53
N ASP A 141 -2.94 22.11 -25.35
CA ASP A 141 -4.30 21.78 -24.92
C ASP A 141 -5.08 20.87 -25.86
N ASN A 142 -4.44 20.41 -26.94
CA ASN A 142 -4.98 19.53 -27.99
C ASN A 142 -6.12 20.17 -28.81
N THR A 143 -6.24 21.49 -28.82
CA THR A 143 -7.28 22.19 -29.57
C THR A 143 -6.83 22.63 -30.96
N PHE A 144 -7.78 22.96 -31.84
CA PHE A 144 -7.47 23.58 -33.13
C PHE A 144 -6.91 25.01 -32.95
N ASP A 145 -5.85 25.33 -33.68
CA ASP A 145 -5.35 26.68 -33.86
C ASP A 145 -6.24 27.42 -34.88
N LEU A 146 -7.17 28.21 -34.33
CA LEU A 146 -8.14 28.98 -35.11
C LEU A 146 -7.48 30.12 -35.90
N HIS A 147 -6.33 30.64 -35.43
CA HIS A 147 -5.58 31.62 -36.19
C HIS A 147 -4.94 30.95 -37.40
N LYS A 148 -4.24 29.83 -37.19
CA LYS A 148 -3.57 29.12 -38.27
C LYS A 148 -4.54 28.66 -39.35
N ILE A 149 -5.69 28.10 -38.97
CA ILE A 149 -6.66 27.59 -39.95
C ILE A 149 -7.28 28.69 -40.79
N THR A 150 -7.29 29.96 -40.33
CA THR A 150 -7.86 31.09 -41.08
C THR A 150 -6.86 31.80 -42.00
N GLU A 151 -5.58 31.38 -41.99
CA GLU A 151 -4.55 31.93 -42.86
C GLU A 151 -4.82 31.68 -44.35
N GLY A 152 -4.42 32.66 -45.18
CA GLY A 152 -4.51 32.61 -46.64
C GLY A 152 -5.94 32.69 -47.19
N LYS A 153 -6.20 33.65 -48.09
CA LYS A 153 -7.55 33.97 -48.59
C LYS A 153 -7.83 33.46 -50.02
N THR A 154 -6.91 32.74 -50.64
CA THR A 154 -7.01 32.33 -52.05
C THR A 154 -6.79 30.82 -52.22
N ALA A 155 -7.23 30.28 -53.36
CA ALA A 155 -7.09 28.85 -53.71
C ALA A 155 -5.64 28.33 -53.75
N ARG A 156 -4.64 29.21 -53.70
CA ARG A 156 -3.23 28.83 -53.56
C ARG A 156 -2.85 28.43 -52.13
N SER A 157 -3.64 28.82 -51.12
CA SER A 157 -3.41 28.47 -49.72
C SER A 157 -3.95 27.07 -49.39
N ARG A 158 -3.11 26.24 -48.76
CA ARG A 158 -3.50 24.92 -48.22
C ARG A 158 -4.66 25.06 -47.23
N MET A 159 -4.63 26.06 -46.36
CA MET A 159 -5.66 26.32 -45.35
C MET A 159 -6.98 26.80 -45.97
N TYR A 160 -6.93 27.64 -47.00
CA TYR A 160 -8.14 28.02 -47.75
C TYR A 160 -8.84 26.80 -48.34
N ASN A 161 -8.07 25.91 -48.98
CA ASN A 161 -8.61 24.69 -49.57
C ASN A 161 -9.17 23.73 -48.50
N LEU A 162 -8.51 23.61 -47.34
CA LEU A 162 -9.04 22.88 -46.20
C LEU A 162 -10.38 23.46 -45.75
N ARG A 163 -10.47 24.77 -45.47
CA ARG A 163 -11.72 25.42 -45.04
C ARG A 163 -12.84 25.19 -46.05
N LYS A 164 -12.58 25.32 -47.35
CA LYS A 164 -13.57 25.02 -48.41
C LYS A 164 -14.00 23.55 -48.42
N LYS A 165 -13.06 22.61 -48.27
CA LYS A 165 -13.37 21.18 -48.16
C LYS A 165 -14.29 20.91 -46.97
N LEU A 166 -13.97 21.45 -45.80
CA LEU A 166 -14.76 21.28 -44.57
C LEU A 166 -16.15 21.89 -44.69
N CYS A 167 -16.24 23.15 -45.13
CA CYS A 167 -17.52 23.83 -45.35
C CYS A 167 -18.44 23.03 -46.28
N THR A 168 -17.89 22.53 -47.39
CA THR A 168 -18.64 21.73 -48.37
C THR A 168 -19.08 20.39 -47.79
N LYS A 169 -18.17 19.66 -47.15
CA LYS A 169 -18.45 18.31 -46.63
C LYS A 169 -19.41 18.33 -45.44
N LEU A 170 -19.32 19.35 -44.60
CA LEU A 170 -20.14 19.50 -43.39
C LEU A 170 -21.39 20.33 -43.61
N SER A 171 -21.56 20.91 -44.81
CA SER A 171 -22.65 21.83 -45.15
C SER A 171 -22.76 23.00 -44.16
N VAL A 172 -21.62 23.65 -43.88
CA VAL A 172 -21.50 24.82 -42.98
C VAL A 172 -20.85 26.00 -43.73
N ASN A 173 -21.04 27.22 -43.23
CA ASN A 173 -20.26 28.38 -43.69
C ASN A 173 -18.94 28.51 -42.88
N GLU A 174 -18.04 29.42 -43.28
CA GLU A 174 -16.74 29.55 -42.60
C GLU A 174 -16.86 30.06 -41.16
N GLU A 175 -17.85 30.89 -40.84
CA GLU A 175 -18.11 31.38 -39.46
C GLU A 175 -18.57 30.24 -38.55
N GLU A 176 -19.55 29.47 -38.99
CA GLU A 176 -20.05 28.28 -38.30
C GLU A 176 -18.95 27.23 -38.13
N LEU A 177 -18.09 27.04 -39.14
CA LEU A 177 -16.94 26.15 -39.03
C LEU A 177 -15.99 26.58 -37.91
N MET A 178 -15.72 27.87 -37.74
CA MET A 178 -14.83 28.35 -36.67
C MET A 178 -15.44 28.10 -35.29
N GLU A 179 -16.72 28.37 -35.11
CA GLU A 179 -17.44 28.09 -33.85
C GLU A 179 -17.42 26.59 -33.53
N VAL A 180 -17.61 25.74 -34.53
CA VAL A 180 -17.53 24.28 -34.38
C VAL A 180 -16.11 23.87 -33.96
N LEU A 181 -15.08 24.28 -34.69
CA LEU A 181 -13.70 23.90 -34.40
C LEU A 181 -13.17 24.45 -33.06
N ARG A 182 -13.72 25.57 -32.58
CA ARG A 182 -13.32 26.21 -31.33
C ARG A 182 -13.44 25.28 -30.12
N GLN A 183 -14.49 24.46 -30.08
CA GLN A 183 -14.81 23.54 -28.99
C GLN A 183 -14.23 22.12 -29.16
N LEU A 184 -13.43 21.89 -30.20
CA LEU A 184 -12.91 20.56 -30.53
C LEU A 184 -11.51 20.32 -29.96
N LYS A 185 -11.30 19.09 -29.47
CA LYS A 185 -10.00 18.55 -29.06
C LYS A 185 -9.67 17.24 -29.79
N ILE A 186 -8.41 17.10 -30.20
CA ILE A 186 -7.87 15.87 -30.78
C ILE A 186 -6.80 15.31 -29.86
N LYS A 187 -7.15 14.33 -29.03
CA LYS A 187 -6.19 13.56 -28.24
C LYS A 187 -5.76 12.33 -29.03
N ALA A 188 -4.83 12.54 -29.97
CA ALA A 188 -4.15 11.47 -30.70
C ALA A 188 -2.97 10.92 -29.87
N GLY A 189 -2.43 9.77 -30.29
CA GLY A 189 -1.23 9.16 -29.68
C GLY A 189 -1.40 8.82 -28.20
N GLN A 190 -2.62 8.53 -27.74
CA GLN A 190 -2.87 8.21 -26.34
C GLN A 190 -2.26 6.85 -25.96
N PRO A 191 -1.98 6.62 -24.67
CA PRO A 191 -1.33 5.39 -24.22
C PRO A 191 -2.04 4.13 -24.70
N GLY A 192 -1.25 3.10 -24.99
CA GLY A 192 -1.78 1.78 -25.31
C GLY A 192 -2.53 1.16 -24.12
N PHE A 193 -3.09 -0.02 -24.32
CA PHE A 193 -3.90 -0.70 -23.30
C PHE A 193 -3.13 -0.91 -21.98
N GLU A 194 -1.92 -1.49 -22.06
CA GLU A 194 -1.10 -1.78 -20.87
C GLU A 194 -0.62 -0.51 -20.16
N ASP A 195 -0.21 0.52 -20.91
CA ASP A 195 0.24 1.79 -20.33
C ASP A 195 -0.92 2.51 -19.63
N LEU A 196 -2.12 2.50 -20.23
CA LEU A 196 -3.32 3.06 -19.62
C LEU A 196 -3.72 2.28 -18.36
N LYS A 197 -3.63 0.94 -18.39
CA LYS A 197 -3.84 0.08 -17.24
C LYS A 197 -2.85 0.39 -16.11
N GLU A 198 -1.58 0.59 -16.41
CA GLU A 198 -0.58 0.96 -15.40
C GLU A 198 -0.90 2.31 -14.76
N ASN A 199 -1.32 3.30 -15.57
CA ASN A 199 -1.77 4.60 -15.06
C ASN A 199 -2.97 4.47 -14.12
N ILE A 200 -3.97 3.67 -14.53
CA ILE A 200 -5.17 3.42 -13.72
C ILE A 200 -4.81 2.71 -12.41
N ASN A 201 -3.92 1.72 -12.42
CA ASN A 201 -3.47 1.04 -11.19
C ASN A 201 -2.84 1.99 -10.18
N LYS A 202 -2.06 2.98 -10.63
CA LYS A 202 -1.52 4.04 -9.77
C LYS A 202 -2.63 4.84 -9.10
N GLN A 203 -3.68 5.17 -9.86
CA GLN A 203 -4.85 5.91 -9.35
C GLN A 203 -5.73 5.06 -8.42
N LEU A 204 -5.94 3.79 -8.74
CA LEU A 204 -6.66 2.83 -7.89
C LEU A 204 -6.01 2.77 -6.51
N THR A 205 -4.69 2.56 -6.48
CA THR A 205 -3.92 2.51 -5.23
C THR A 205 -4.06 3.80 -4.42
N PHE A 206 -3.98 4.97 -5.10
CA PHE A 206 -4.18 6.27 -4.47
C PHE A 206 -5.58 6.43 -3.84
N CYS A 207 -6.60 5.87 -4.48
CA CYS A 207 -7.98 5.87 -3.97
C CYS A 207 -8.25 4.76 -2.94
N GLY A 208 -7.25 3.94 -2.58
CA GLY A 208 -7.41 2.80 -1.67
C GLY A 208 -8.16 1.62 -2.28
N LEU A 209 -8.13 1.49 -3.61
CA LEU A 209 -8.79 0.42 -4.37
C LEU A 209 -7.80 -0.67 -4.80
N LYS A 210 -8.31 -1.90 -4.97
CA LYS A 210 -7.54 -3.09 -5.35
C LYS A 210 -6.94 -2.95 -6.75
N SER A 211 -5.64 -3.21 -6.90
CA SER A 211 -4.96 -3.12 -8.19
C SER A 211 -5.32 -4.28 -9.14
N TRP A 212 -5.31 -4.00 -10.46
CA TRP A 212 -5.44 -5.02 -11.50
C TRP A 212 -4.08 -5.58 -11.92
N HIS A 213 -3.67 -6.67 -11.27
CA HIS A 213 -2.40 -7.33 -11.55
C HIS A 213 -2.42 -8.14 -12.85
N ASN A 214 -1.27 -8.22 -13.54
CA ASN A 214 -1.08 -9.04 -14.75
C ASN A 214 -1.17 -10.56 -14.50
N SER A 215 -1.21 -10.99 -13.23
CA SER A 215 -1.46 -12.38 -12.84
C SER A 215 -2.96 -12.75 -12.83
N LYS A 216 -3.85 -11.81 -13.14
CA LYS A 216 -5.31 -11.99 -13.15
C LYS A 216 -5.86 -11.77 -14.56
N ASN A 217 -6.70 -12.71 -15.01
CA ASN A 217 -7.39 -12.63 -16.30
C ASN A 217 -8.70 -11.84 -16.24
N THR A 218 -9.23 -11.60 -15.04
CA THR A 218 -10.45 -10.82 -14.82
C THR A 218 -10.09 -9.38 -14.46
N PHE A 219 -10.93 -8.43 -14.88
CA PHE A 219 -10.81 -7.04 -14.51
C PHE A 219 -12.15 -6.53 -13.94
N PRO A 220 -12.31 -6.56 -12.61
CA PRO A 220 -13.60 -6.33 -11.99
C PRO A 220 -14.15 -4.91 -12.23
N TYR A 221 -13.29 -3.94 -12.51
CA TYR A 221 -13.70 -2.57 -12.82
C TYR A 221 -14.36 -2.45 -14.20
N CYS A 222 -13.86 -3.16 -15.22
CA CYS A 222 -14.56 -3.24 -16.51
C CYS A 222 -15.88 -3.99 -16.35
N ASP A 223 -15.89 -5.12 -15.65
CA ASP A 223 -17.11 -5.89 -15.43
C ASP A 223 -18.17 -5.07 -14.68
N LEU A 224 -17.76 -4.27 -13.69
CA LEU A 224 -18.64 -3.37 -12.94
C LEU A 224 -19.31 -2.34 -13.87
N ILE A 225 -18.53 -1.58 -14.65
CA ILE A 225 -19.14 -0.52 -15.48
C ILE A 225 -20.03 -1.10 -16.59
N HIS A 226 -19.65 -2.24 -17.18
CA HIS A 226 -20.50 -2.94 -18.14
C HIS A 226 -21.80 -3.43 -17.48
N SER A 227 -21.72 -4.00 -16.26
CA SER A 227 -22.87 -4.44 -15.49
C SER A 227 -23.80 -3.29 -15.10
N LEU A 228 -23.26 -2.11 -14.80
CA LEU A 228 -24.05 -0.90 -14.55
C LEU A 228 -24.77 -0.45 -15.83
N ASN A 229 -24.06 -0.40 -16.95
CA ASN A 229 -24.65 -0.05 -18.25
C ASN A 229 -25.77 -1.01 -18.68
N CYS A 230 -25.60 -2.33 -18.45
CA CYS A 230 -26.67 -3.32 -18.71
C CYS A 230 -27.91 -3.15 -17.83
N ARG A 231 -27.84 -2.34 -16.76
CA ARG A 231 -28.95 -1.99 -15.87
C ARG A 231 -29.46 -0.57 -16.10
N ASP A 232 -29.07 0.05 -17.22
CA ASP A 232 -29.39 1.43 -17.58
C ASP A 232 -28.85 2.47 -16.55
N ILE A 233 -27.80 2.12 -15.82
CA ILE A 233 -27.07 3.02 -14.91
C ILE A 233 -25.88 3.61 -15.68
N ASN A 234 -26.16 4.65 -16.45
CA ASN A 234 -25.23 5.21 -17.44
C ASN A 234 -24.64 6.55 -17.01
N LEU A 235 -25.06 7.10 -15.87
CA LEU A 235 -24.56 8.32 -15.25
C LEU A 235 -24.41 8.07 -13.75
N VAL A 236 -23.22 8.31 -13.21
CA VAL A 236 -22.94 8.07 -11.79
C VAL A 236 -22.23 9.25 -11.15
N GLY A 237 -22.68 9.59 -9.95
CA GLY A 237 -22.00 10.54 -9.06
C GLY A 237 -20.95 9.88 -8.17
N ARG A 238 -20.21 10.70 -7.42
CA ARG A 238 -19.16 10.25 -6.49
C ARG A 238 -19.66 9.28 -5.42
N GLU A 239 -20.76 9.59 -4.76
CA GLU A 239 -21.29 8.79 -3.64
C GLU A 239 -21.83 7.45 -4.12
N GLU A 240 -22.55 7.46 -5.25
CA GLU A 240 -23.07 6.26 -5.91
C GLU A 240 -21.94 5.34 -6.36
N LEU A 241 -20.95 5.87 -7.08
CA LEU A 241 -19.79 5.10 -7.52
C LEU A 241 -19.02 4.51 -6.33
N SER A 242 -18.84 5.29 -5.26
CA SER A 242 -18.21 4.80 -4.03
C SER A 242 -19.01 3.66 -3.39
N THR A 243 -20.34 3.70 -3.47
CA THR A 243 -21.22 2.65 -2.95
C THR A 243 -21.12 1.38 -3.79
N PHE A 244 -21.12 1.49 -5.12
CA PHE A 244 -20.91 0.35 -6.00
C PHE A 244 -19.54 -0.32 -5.75
N LEU A 245 -18.47 0.48 -5.67
CA LEU A 245 -17.12 -0.03 -5.37
C LEU A 245 -17.03 -0.74 -4.01
N LYS A 246 -17.77 -0.29 -2.99
CA LYS A 246 -17.85 -0.96 -1.70
C LYS A 246 -18.62 -2.28 -1.77
N ASN A 247 -19.77 -2.28 -2.44
CA ASN A 247 -20.61 -3.47 -2.58
C ASN A 247 -19.93 -4.60 -3.36
N GLU A 248 -19.09 -4.24 -4.33
CA GLU A 248 -18.26 -5.18 -5.10
C GLU A 248 -16.93 -5.52 -4.41
N GLU A 249 -16.74 -5.09 -3.15
CA GLU A 249 -15.54 -5.34 -2.34
C GLU A 249 -14.23 -4.91 -3.03
N LEU A 250 -14.25 -3.80 -3.78
CA LEU A 250 -13.09 -3.34 -4.57
C LEU A 250 -12.12 -2.44 -3.81
N PHE A 251 -12.48 -1.99 -2.60
CA PHE A 251 -11.53 -1.32 -1.71
C PHE A 251 -10.51 -2.30 -1.13
N GLU A 252 -9.26 -1.85 -1.00
CA GLU A 252 -8.24 -2.57 -0.24
C GLU A 252 -8.66 -2.64 1.23
N THR A 253 -8.62 -3.84 1.79
CA THR A 253 -8.73 -4.05 3.24
C THR A 253 -7.46 -3.49 3.88
N LYS A 254 -7.48 -2.22 4.29
CA LYS A 254 -6.43 -1.67 5.15
C LYS A 254 -6.58 -2.29 6.53
N GLN A 255 -5.54 -3.00 7.01
CA GLN A 255 -5.41 -3.25 8.44
C GLN A 255 -5.32 -1.88 9.12
N THR A 256 -6.19 -1.61 10.10
CA THR A 256 -6.08 -0.37 10.89
C THR A 256 -4.81 -0.46 11.71
N GLU A 257 -3.89 0.49 11.53
CA GLU A 257 -2.76 0.69 12.44
C GLU A 257 -3.31 1.21 13.78
N ASP A 258 -3.16 0.42 14.84
CA ASP A 258 -3.51 0.79 16.22
C ASP A 258 -2.24 0.69 17.10
N THR A 259 -2.27 1.32 18.27
CA THR A 259 -1.13 1.37 19.19
C THR A 259 -1.48 0.69 20.50
N VAL A 260 -0.53 -0.04 21.08
CA VAL A 260 -0.64 -0.69 22.39
C VAL A 260 0.64 -0.50 23.18
N ALA A 261 0.55 -0.45 24.51
CA ALA A 261 1.73 -0.32 25.36
C ALA A 261 1.70 -1.33 26.51
N ILE A 262 2.86 -1.89 26.84
CA ILE A 262 3.09 -2.68 28.05
C ILE A 262 4.06 -1.91 28.93
N LYS A 263 3.67 -1.65 30.19
CA LYS A 263 4.57 -1.02 31.16
C LYS A 263 4.64 -1.81 32.47
N SER A 264 5.86 -1.91 33.03
CA SER A 264 6.09 -2.49 34.38
C SER A 264 6.87 -1.58 35.32
N PHE A 265 7.22 -0.37 34.87
CA PHE A 265 7.82 0.67 35.69
C PHE A 265 7.16 2.03 35.44
N VAL A 266 7.27 2.95 36.41
CA VAL A 266 6.63 4.27 36.36
C VAL A 266 7.49 5.30 35.63
N LYS A 267 8.81 5.28 35.85
CA LYS A 267 9.74 6.32 35.40
C LYS A 267 9.83 6.36 33.86
N GLN A 268 9.71 7.55 33.26
CA GLN A 268 9.86 7.80 31.80
C GLN A 268 8.82 7.07 30.93
N THR A 269 7.59 6.91 31.46
CA THR A 269 6.46 6.27 30.78
C THR A 269 5.29 7.22 30.53
N GLU A 270 5.45 8.50 30.87
CA GLU A 270 4.41 9.54 30.78
C GLU A 270 3.90 9.68 29.33
N TRP A 271 4.82 9.55 28.37
CA TRP A 271 4.53 9.61 26.93
C TRP A 271 3.54 8.55 26.45
N LEU A 272 3.40 7.42 27.16
CA LEU A 272 2.48 6.34 26.76
C LEU A 272 1.02 6.77 26.84
N VAL A 273 0.68 7.63 27.81
CA VAL A 273 -0.71 8.09 28.01
C VAL A 273 -1.16 8.99 26.87
N ASP A 274 -0.25 9.80 26.33
CA ASP A 274 -0.49 10.63 25.15
C ASP A 274 -0.46 9.79 23.85
N TRP A 275 0.31 8.70 23.84
CA TRP A 275 0.51 7.88 22.65
C TRP A 275 -0.60 6.84 22.40
N THR A 276 -1.11 6.17 23.44
CA THR A 276 -2.15 5.15 23.28
C THR A 276 -3.13 5.07 24.45
N LYS A 277 -4.38 4.72 24.14
CA LYS A 277 -5.41 4.37 25.14
C LYS A 277 -5.34 2.91 25.59
N ASN A 278 -4.59 2.07 24.88
CA ASN A 278 -4.50 0.63 25.16
C ASN A 278 -3.21 0.33 25.92
N ILE A 279 -3.21 0.56 27.24
CA ILE A 279 -2.05 0.34 28.10
C ILE A 279 -2.30 -0.85 29.02
N CYS A 280 -1.42 -1.86 28.95
CA CYS A 280 -1.32 -2.93 29.94
C CYS A 280 -0.37 -2.47 31.05
N ASP A 281 -0.93 -2.08 32.19
CA ASP A 281 -0.17 -1.63 33.35
C ASP A 281 0.10 -2.80 34.31
N LEU A 282 1.37 -3.25 34.36
CA LEU A 282 1.82 -4.31 35.27
C LEU A 282 2.45 -3.75 36.56
N THR A 283 2.46 -2.44 36.78
CA THR A 283 3.08 -1.85 37.98
C THR A 283 2.39 -2.25 39.29
N GLY A 284 1.17 -2.79 39.23
CA GLY A 284 0.48 -3.42 40.36
C GLY A 284 1.03 -4.81 40.74
N ILE A 285 1.71 -5.50 39.81
CA ILE A 285 2.22 -6.87 39.95
C ILE A 285 3.75 -6.87 40.09
N VAL A 286 4.42 -5.99 39.35
CA VAL A 286 5.88 -5.88 39.25
C VAL A 286 6.31 -4.48 39.70
N ASP A 287 7.36 -4.40 40.50
CA ASP A 287 8.08 -3.16 40.79
C ASP A 287 9.50 -3.25 40.22
N LYS A 288 9.75 -2.43 39.19
CA LYS A 288 10.98 -2.46 38.38
C LYS A 288 11.20 -3.83 37.73
N ARG A 289 12.02 -4.68 38.35
CA ARG A 289 12.35 -6.03 37.85
C ARG A 289 11.85 -7.14 38.79
N ASN A 290 11.28 -6.79 39.94
CA ASN A 290 10.88 -7.72 40.99
C ASN A 290 9.36 -7.83 41.10
N LEU A 291 8.87 -9.01 41.50
CA LEU A 291 7.45 -9.19 41.84
C LEU A 291 7.14 -8.46 43.15
N LYS A 292 5.93 -7.87 43.22
CA LYS A 292 5.39 -7.37 44.48
C LYS A 292 4.95 -8.54 45.37
N GLU A 293 4.99 -8.30 46.68
CA GLU A 293 4.53 -9.27 47.67
C GLU A 293 3.09 -9.73 47.37
N GLY A 294 2.88 -11.06 47.40
CA GLY A 294 1.58 -11.68 47.11
C GLY A 294 1.27 -11.92 45.63
N TYR A 295 2.14 -11.50 44.70
CA TYR A 295 1.98 -11.75 43.27
C TYR A 295 2.95 -12.79 42.74
N SER A 296 2.60 -13.39 41.61
CA SER A 296 3.40 -14.38 40.89
C SER A 296 3.62 -14.00 39.42
N TRP A 297 4.62 -14.62 38.78
CA TRP A 297 4.80 -14.48 37.32
C TRP A 297 3.62 -15.05 36.51
N GLU A 298 2.85 -15.99 37.08
CA GLU A 298 1.61 -16.49 36.48
C GLU A 298 0.54 -15.38 36.40
N ASP A 299 0.48 -14.49 37.40
CA ASP A 299 -0.43 -13.33 37.39
C ASP A 299 -0.03 -12.32 36.30
N ALA A 300 1.27 -12.07 36.14
CA ALA A 300 1.78 -11.24 35.05
C ALA A 300 1.43 -11.84 33.68
N PHE A 301 1.64 -13.16 33.49
CA PHE A 301 1.28 -13.87 32.25
C PHE A 301 -0.21 -13.74 31.93
N LYS A 302 -1.09 -14.05 32.88
CA LYS A 302 -2.56 -13.97 32.70
C LYS A 302 -3.01 -12.54 32.37
N THR A 303 -2.37 -11.55 32.97
CA THR A 303 -2.68 -10.14 32.69
C THR A 303 -2.32 -9.77 31.26
N LEU A 304 -1.14 -10.18 30.77
CA LEU A 304 -0.72 -9.97 29.39
C LEU A 304 -1.60 -10.72 28.39
N GLU A 305 -1.92 -11.98 28.67
CA GLU A 305 -2.78 -12.80 27.81
C GLU A 305 -4.19 -12.22 27.71
N LYS A 306 -4.76 -11.81 28.86
CA LYS A 306 -6.05 -11.10 28.91
C LYS A 306 -6.00 -9.82 28.09
N PHE A 307 -4.95 -9.02 28.23
CA PHE A 307 -4.79 -7.78 27.49
C PHE A 307 -4.77 -8.01 25.98
N VAL A 308 -3.94 -8.96 25.49
CA VAL A 308 -3.89 -9.30 24.06
C VAL A 308 -5.26 -9.74 23.55
N ARG A 309 -5.94 -10.63 24.28
CA ARG A 309 -7.26 -11.12 23.89
C ARG A 309 -8.33 -10.03 23.82
N GLU A 310 -8.30 -9.07 24.74
CA GLU A 310 -9.34 -8.03 24.83
C GLU A 310 -9.05 -6.82 23.94
N LYS A 311 -7.78 -6.52 23.66
CA LYS A 311 -7.36 -5.28 23.00
C LYS A 311 -6.80 -5.47 21.60
N MET A 312 -6.42 -6.69 21.22
CA MET A 312 -5.76 -6.95 19.93
C MET A 312 -6.57 -7.91 19.06
N LYS A 313 -6.83 -7.52 17.81
CA LYS A 313 -7.61 -8.27 16.82
C LYS A 313 -6.76 -8.71 15.63
N LYS A 314 -7.19 -9.77 14.94
CA LYS A 314 -6.45 -10.38 13.82
C LYS A 314 -6.49 -9.58 12.52
N ASP A 315 -7.46 -8.69 12.38
CA ASP A 315 -7.68 -7.82 11.22
C ASP A 315 -6.99 -6.45 11.33
N SER A 316 -6.23 -6.23 12.41
CA SER A 316 -5.51 -4.98 12.67
C SER A 316 -3.99 -5.22 12.76
N GLU A 317 -3.25 -4.15 12.53
CA GLU A 317 -1.81 -4.09 12.74
C GLU A 317 -1.54 -3.23 13.97
N TYR A 318 -0.65 -3.68 14.86
CA TYR A 318 -0.36 -2.98 16.10
C TYR A 318 1.08 -2.52 16.18
N GLN A 319 1.30 -1.29 16.62
CA GLN A 319 2.58 -0.86 17.17
C GLN A 319 2.60 -1.11 18.68
N ILE A 320 3.66 -1.71 19.21
CA ILE A 320 3.79 -2.04 20.63
C ILE A 320 4.96 -1.31 21.30
N ALA A 321 4.66 -0.47 22.29
CA ALA A 321 5.69 0.07 23.19
C ALA A 321 5.95 -0.91 24.34
N LEU A 322 7.24 -1.18 24.60
CA LEU A 322 7.69 -2.13 25.62
C LEU A 322 8.51 -1.40 26.70
N ASP A 323 7.84 -0.60 27.53
CA ASP A 323 8.42 0.04 28.71
C ASP A 323 8.41 -0.92 29.90
N THR A 324 9.10 -2.05 29.70
CA THR A 324 9.04 -3.20 30.58
C THR A 324 10.36 -3.98 30.63
N SER A 325 10.41 -5.05 31.42
CA SER A 325 11.60 -5.90 31.55
C SER A 325 11.79 -6.84 30.35
N LEU A 326 12.99 -7.44 30.23
CA LEU A 326 13.29 -8.41 29.16
C LEU A 326 12.42 -9.66 29.28
N SER A 327 12.14 -10.11 30.52
CA SER A 327 11.28 -11.27 30.75
C SER A 327 9.85 -11.02 30.26
N ILE A 328 9.30 -9.84 30.53
CA ILE A 328 7.96 -9.46 30.08
C ILE A 328 7.94 -9.28 28.56
N SER A 329 8.98 -8.69 27.98
CA SER A 329 9.11 -8.53 26.52
C SER A 329 9.12 -9.87 25.79
N PHE A 330 9.85 -10.87 26.31
CA PHE A 330 9.79 -12.24 25.81
C PHE A 330 8.38 -12.83 25.93
N THR A 331 7.76 -12.65 27.10
CA THR A 331 6.45 -13.24 27.42
C THR A 331 5.37 -12.74 26.47
N ILE A 332 5.28 -11.41 26.26
CA ILE A 332 4.31 -10.84 25.33
C ILE A 332 4.59 -11.25 23.88
N GLY A 333 5.87 -11.35 23.49
CA GLY A 333 6.26 -11.93 22.20
C GLY A 333 5.78 -13.37 22.03
N ARG A 334 5.92 -14.20 23.06
CA ARG A 334 5.48 -15.60 23.06
C ARG A 334 3.96 -15.75 22.95
N ILE A 335 3.20 -14.89 23.64
CA ILE A 335 1.74 -14.81 23.49
C ILE A 335 1.39 -14.41 22.04
N LEU A 336 2.10 -13.44 21.48
CA LEU A 336 1.93 -12.94 20.11
C LEU A 336 2.72 -13.74 19.06
N ASN A 337 2.97 -15.03 19.31
CA ASN A 337 3.65 -15.89 18.33
C ASN A 337 2.90 -15.93 16.98
N PRO A 338 3.55 -16.35 15.87
CA PRO A 338 2.95 -16.34 14.54
C PRO A 338 1.59 -17.05 14.41
N LYS A 339 1.25 -18.01 15.29
CA LYS A 339 -0.07 -18.68 15.28
C LYS A 339 -1.21 -17.78 15.79
N ALA A 340 -0.90 -16.73 16.55
CA ALA A 340 -1.89 -15.73 16.96
C ALA A 340 -2.49 -15.00 15.75
N GLY A 341 -1.73 -14.88 14.65
CA GLY A 341 -2.18 -14.22 13.42
C GLY A 341 -2.37 -12.70 13.58
N ILE A 342 -1.75 -12.09 14.59
CA ILE A 342 -1.80 -10.66 14.85
C ILE A 342 -0.46 -10.06 14.41
N LYS A 343 -0.49 -9.03 13.54
CA LYS A 343 0.72 -8.33 13.11
C LYS A 343 1.07 -7.27 14.14
N VAL A 344 2.28 -7.34 14.69
CA VAL A 344 2.75 -6.44 15.75
C VAL A 344 4.18 -5.98 15.47
N ILE A 345 4.43 -4.67 15.57
CA ILE A 345 5.72 -4.02 15.36
C ILE A 345 6.17 -3.36 16.67
N PRO A 346 7.31 -3.74 17.26
CA PRO A 346 7.82 -3.09 18.47
C PRO A 346 8.37 -1.70 18.18
N ILE A 347 8.09 -0.76 19.08
CA ILE A 347 8.73 0.55 19.14
C ILE A 347 9.95 0.46 20.05
N GLN A 348 11.12 0.74 19.50
CA GLN A 348 12.37 0.71 20.23
C GLN A 348 12.89 2.12 20.49
N LYS A 349 13.31 2.37 21.74
CA LYS A 349 14.07 3.56 22.13
C LYS A 349 15.52 3.40 21.66
N THR A 350 16.02 4.37 20.92
CA THR A 350 17.39 4.48 20.40
C THR A 350 18.01 5.81 20.86
N ILE A 351 19.29 6.04 20.54
CA ILE A 351 19.96 7.32 20.83
C ILE A 351 19.31 8.51 20.12
N ASP A 352 18.64 8.26 18.98
CA ASP A 352 17.98 9.25 18.14
C ASP A 352 16.47 9.42 18.46
N GLY A 353 15.97 8.76 19.52
CA GLY A 353 14.56 8.84 19.94
C GLY A 353 13.85 7.50 19.87
N GLN A 354 12.65 7.46 19.29
CA GLN A 354 11.86 6.23 19.13
C GLN A 354 11.80 5.84 17.66
N SER A 355 11.93 4.54 17.39
CA SER A 355 11.91 4.01 16.03
C SER A 355 11.09 2.73 15.95
N GLU A 356 10.31 2.60 14.89
CA GLU A 356 9.61 1.38 14.53
C GLU A 356 10.60 0.32 14.08
N TRP A 357 10.61 -0.81 14.78
CA TRP A 357 11.47 -1.92 14.45
C TRP A 357 10.68 -2.97 13.69
N ASP A 358 10.13 -2.62 12.52
CA ASP A 358 9.49 -3.59 11.62
C ASP A 358 10.52 -4.55 10.97
N ARG A 359 10.04 -5.71 10.55
CA ARG A 359 10.81 -6.80 9.91
C ARG A 359 11.09 -6.53 8.43
N VAL A 360 10.51 -5.49 7.84
CA VAL A 360 10.71 -5.16 6.41
C VAL A 360 12.13 -4.68 6.18
N ASN A 361 12.74 -5.17 5.11
CA ASN A 361 14.11 -4.84 4.79
C ASN A 361 14.24 -3.45 4.18
N ASN A 362 14.70 -2.49 4.98
CA ASN A 362 14.99 -1.13 4.52
C ASN A 362 16.46 -0.91 4.16
N SER A 363 17.36 -1.90 4.35
CA SER A 363 18.80 -1.70 4.15
C SER A 363 19.47 -2.74 3.24
N GLN A 364 20.40 -2.27 2.40
CA GLN A 364 21.23 -3.12 1.54
C GLN A 364 22.56 -3.52 2.19
N LYS A 365 22.80 -3.12 3.45
CA LYS A 365 24.09 -3.36 4.13
C LYS A 365 24.10 -4.71 4.84
N ARG A 366 25.23 -5.41 4.79
CA ARG A 366 25.44 -6.66 5.52
C ARG A 366 25.42 -6.37 7.02
N GLN A 367 24.43 -6.91 7.72
CA GLN A 367 24.29 -6.79 9.17
C GLN A 367 25.26 -7.76 9.87
N LYS A 368 25.80 -7.34 11.02
CA LYS A 368 26.64 -8.16 11.89
C LYS A 368 25.78 -9.19 12.63
N MET A 369 26.35 -10.35 12.95
CA MET A 369 25.59 -11.45 13.55
C MET A 369 26.27 -11.90 14.84
N PHE A 370 25.67 -12.83 15.58
CA PHE A 370 26.32 -13.41 16.75
C PHE A 370 27.50 -14.29 16.36
N LEU A 371 28.60 -14.11 17.09
CA LEU A 371 29.61 -15.13 17.29
C LEU A 371 29.06 -16.15 18.29
N VAL A 372 28.98 -17.41 17.89
CA VAL A 372 28.40 -18.48 18.72
C VAL A 372 29.49 -19.41 19.20
N GLN A 373 29.68 -19.50 20.52
CA GLN A 373 30.55 -20.46 21.17
C GLN A 373 29.73 -21.51 21.91
N LYS A 374 30.19 -22.76 21.93
CA LYS A 374 29.51 -23.88 22.56
C LYS A 374 30.45 -24.69 23.44
N ASP A 375 30.06 -24.85 24.70
CA ASP A 375 30.77 -25.65 25.70
C ASP A 375 29.87 -26.80 26.20
N ILE A 376 30.44 -27.99 26.39
CA ILE A 376 29.77 -29.13 27.01
C ILE A 376 30.23 -29.18 28.47
N LEU A 377 29.32 -28.88 29.40
CA LEU A 377 29.65 -28.81 30.83
C LEU A 377 29.43 -30.16 31.53
N ASN A 378 28.32 -30.84 31.22
CA ASN A 378 28.01 -32.18 31.73
C ASN A 378 27.29 -32.99 30.67
N SER A 379 27.97 -33.99 30.11
CA SER A 379 27.40 -34.79 29.03
C SER A 379 26.13 -35.52 29.44
N ASP A 380 25.86 -35.78 30.72
CA ASP A 380 24.68 -36.50 31.21
C ASP A 380 23.47 -35.60 31.51
N ALA A 381 23.72 -34.32 31.81
CA ALA A 381 22.69 -33.35 32.09
C ALA A 381 21.79 -33.06 30.87
N SER A 382 20.56 -32.66 31.15
CA SER A 382 19.55 -32.37 30.11
C SER A 382 19.32 -30.89 29.88
N ASP A 383 19.71 -30.03 30.83
CA ASP A 383 19.44 -28.59 30.76
C ASP A 383 20.50 -27.89 29.90
N MET A 384 20.12 -26.76 29.33
CA MET A 384 21.00 -25.96 28.48
C MET A 384 20.90 -24.49 28.88
N VAL A 385 22.04 -23.82 28.93
CA VAL A 385 22.13 -22.37 29.11
C VAL A 385 22.43 -21.72 27.78
N ILE A 386 21.79 -20.60 27.50
CA ILE A 386 22.23 -19.64 26.50
C ILE A 386 22.48 -18.26 27.12
N THR A 387 23.57 -17.63 26.72
CA THR A 387 23.87 -16.23 27.02
C THR A 387 23.79 -15.40 25.75
N ILE A 388 23.15 -14.24 25.84
CA ILE A 388 22.93 -13.33 24.70
C ILE A 388 23.48 -11.95 25.05
N GLY A 389 24.73 -11.70 24.65
CA GLY A 389 25.42 -10.42 24.82
C GLY A 389 25.27 -9.53 23.58
N ILE A 390 24.37 -8.54 23.64
CA ILE A 390 24.16 -7.56 22.55
C ILE A 390 24.73 -6.21 22.92
N THR A 391 24.47 -5.75 24.14
CA THR A 391 24.93 -4.44 24.62
C THR A 391 26.32 -4.50 25.24
N HIS A 392 26.64 -5.63 25.86
CA HIS A 392 27.92 -5.97 26.46
C HIS A 392 28.00 -7.50 26.59
N ASP A 393 29.22 -7.99 26.84
CA ASP A 393 29.47 -9.39 27.17
C ASP A 393 29.02 -9.70 28.61
N ILE A 394 28.30 -10.80 28.78
CA ILE A 394 27.76 -11.28 30.07
C ILE A 394 28.27 -12.69 30.44
N ASN A 395 29.21 -13.24 29.67
CA ASN A 395 29.65 -14.63 29.81
C ASN A 395 30.19 -14.94 31.22
N ALA A 396 31.03 -14.05 31.75
CA ALA A 396 31.66 -14.22 33.06
C ALA A 396 30.61 -14.22 34.20
N ASP A 397 29.72 -13.22 34.21
CA ASP A 397 28.69 -13.06 35.24
C ASP A 397 27.72 -14.26 35.27
N VAL A 398 27.37 -14.79 34.10
CA VAL A 398 26.48 -15.96 34.02
C VAL A 398 27.19 -17.24 34.46
N LYS A 399 28.48 -17.42 34.12
CA LYS A 399 29.26 -18.55 34.63
C LYS A 399 29.38 -18.51 36.15
N GLU A 400 29.68 -17.35 36.72
CA GLU A 400 29.71 -17.17 38.17
C GLU A 400 28.34 -17.49 38.81
N PHE A 401 27.24 -17.03 38.20
CA PHE A 401 25.90 -17.38 38.66
C PHE A 401 25.65 -18.90 38.62
N ILE A 402 26.06 -19.58 37.54
CA ILE A 402 25.88 -21.03 37.39
C ILE A 402 26.69 -21.78 38.47
N ASP A 403 27.96 -21.42 38.68
CA ASP A 403 28.85 -22.05 39.65
C ASP A 403 28.33 -21.90 41.09
N ASN A 404 27.73 -20.74 41.39
CA ASN A 404 27.10 -20.47 42.68
C ASN A 404 25.67 -21.06 42.80
N SER A 405 25.11 -21.54 41.69
CA SER A 405 23.79 -22.17 41.65
C SER A 405 23.89 -23.70 41.76
N LYS A 406 22.75 -24.37 41.98
CA LYS A 406 22.64 -25.83 41.92
C LYS A 406 22.16 -26.33 40.55
N LEU A 407 22.33 -25.53 39.49
CA LEU A 407 21.86 -25.87 38.15
C LEU A 407 22.74 -26.97 37.54
N ASN A 408 22.11 -28.04 37.08
CA ASN A 408 22.82 -29.15 36.41
C ASN A 408 22.76 -28.96 34.89
N ILE A 409 23.71 -28.20 34.35
CA ILE A 409 23.74 -27.77 32.95
C ILE A 409 24.55 -28.75 32.10
N GLY A 410 23.98 -29.18 30.97
CA GLY A 410 24.67 -30.05 30.03
C GLY A 410 25.42 -29.29 28.94
N ILE A 411 24.77 -28.31 28.34
CA ILE A 411 25.35 -27.46 27.29
C ILE A 411 25.24 -26.00 27.67
N TYR A 412 26.30 -25.25 27.40
CA TYR A 412 26.35 -23.81 27.50
C TYR A 412 26.67 -23.23 26.12
N GLU A 413 25.81 -22.36 25.59
CA GLU A 413 26.03 -21.67 24.32
C GLU A 413 26.04 -20.15 24.50
N ASP A 414 27.11 -19.50 24.05
CA ASP A 414 27.28 -18.06 24.14
C ASP A 414 27.08 -17.38 22.80
N PHE A 415 26.17 -16.41 22.77
CA PHE A 415 25.85 -15.56 21.64
C PHE A 415 26.35 -14.15 21.93
N LEU A 416 27.55 -13.83 21.48
CA LEU A 416 28.11 -12.48 21.59
C LEU A 416 28.05 -11.78 20.24
N LEU A 417 27.42 -10.60 20.20
CA LEU A 417 27.31 -9.83 18.95
C LEU A 417 28.70 -9.32 18.55
N GLU A 418 29.11 -9.51 17.29
CA GLU A 418 30.43 -9.12 16.77
C GLU A 418 30.83 -7.67 17.15
N ASP A 419 29.88 -6.75 17.13
CA ASP A 419 30.01 -5.34 17.45
C ASP A 419 29.09 -4.93 18.61
N TYR A 420 29.08 -5.72 19.69
CA TYR A 420 28.24 -5.43 20.86
C TYR A 420 28.39 -4.00 21.36
N GLY A 421 27.28 -3.42 21.81
CA GLY A 421 27.19 -2.03 22.20
C GLY A 421 25.75 -1.56 22.28
N THR A 422 25.55 -0.37 22.87
CA THR A 422 24.21 0.20 23.09
C THR A 422 23.44 0.50 21.81
N ASP A 423 24.12 0.66 20.68
CA ASP A 423 23.59 0.97 19.34
C ASP A 423 23.92 -0.13 18.31
N ALA A 424 24.32 -1.33 18.76
CA ALA A 424 24.77 -2.41 17.89
C ALA A 424 23.66 -2.94 16.96
N VAL A 425 22.42 -3.02 17.46
CA VAL A 425 21.25 -3.39 16.66
C VAL A 425 20.73 -2.18 15.90
N LYS A 426 20.63 -2.29 14.57
CA LYS A 426 20.48 -1.14 13.67
C LYS A 426 19.03 -0.82 13.35
N ASP A 427 18.19 -1.86 13.19
CA ASP A 427 16.79 -1.74 12.84
C ASP A 427 16.03 -3.02 13.23
N GLY A 428 14.72 -3.04 12.98
CA GLY A 428 13.87 -4.20 13.26
C GLY A 428 14.18 -5.44 12.43
N ASN A 429 14.66 -5.28 11.20
CA ASN A 429 15.13 -6.40 10.38
C ASN A 429 16.36 -7.06 11.03
N HIS A 430 17.33 -6.25 11.49
CA HIS A 430 18.49 -6.74 12.23
C HIS A 430 18.07 -7.47 13.51
N ALA A 431 17.17 -6.87 14.30
CA ALA A 431 16.66 -7.49 15.51
C ALA A 431 15.99 -8.85 15.24
N TRP A 432 15.19 -8.94 14.17
CA TRP A 432 14.55 -10.18 13.73
C TRP A 432 15.57 -11.23 13.26
N ALA A 433 16.59 -10.82 12.51
CA ALA A 433 17.65 -11.71 12.04
C ALA A 433 18.45 -12.32 13.21
N LEU A 434 18.79 -11.52 14.22
CA LEU A 434 19.45 -11.96 15.45
C LEU A 434 18.59 -12.98 16.22
N ALA A 435 17.31 -12.66 16.45
CA ALA A 435 16.37 -13.59 17.09
C ALA A 435 16.23 -14.91 16.32
N LYS A 436 16.22 -14.85 14.98
CA LYS A 436 16.17 -16.03 14.11
C LYS A 436 17.44 -16.88 14.20
N GLN A 437 18.63 -16.26 14.30
CA GLN A 437 19.88 -16.99 14.51
C GLN A 437 19.82 -17.80 15.81
N ILE A 438 19.41 -17.16 16.92
CA ILE A 438 19.26 -17.82 18.22
C ILE A 438 18.25 -18.97 18.13
N ASN A 439 17.07 -18.72 17.54
CA ASN A 439 16.04 -19.75 17.33
C ASN A 439 16.57 -20.97 16.55
N ASN A 440 17.34 -20.74 15.49
CA ASN A 440 17.93 -21.82 14.69
C ASN A 440 18.92 -22.66 15.50
N GLU A 441 19.78 -22.04 16.31
CA GLU A 441 20.73 -22.76 17.18
C GLU A 441 20.00 -23.57 18.26
N ILE A 442 19.02 -22.96 18.95
CA ILE A 442 18.17 -23.66 19.93
C ILE A 442 17.45 -24.85 19.28
N GLY A 443 17.03 -24.70 18.01
CA GLY A 443 16.37 -25.73 17.22
C GLY A 443 17.22 -26.96 16.93
N LYS A 444 18.56 -26.87 17.04
CA LYS A 444 19.48 -28.00 16.86
C LYS A 444 19.48 -28.97 18.05
N ARG A 445 18.82 -28.63 19.17
CA ARG A 445 18.69 -29.53 20.34
C ARG A 445 17.90 -30.78 19.97
N THR A 446 18.43 -31.93 20.34
CA THR A 446 17.79 -33.23 20.15
C THR A 446 17.74 -34.05 21.44
N GLY A 447 16.91 -35.08 21.47
CA GLY A 447 16.87 -36.05 22.56
C GLY A 447 16.64 -35.42 23.94
N LYS A 448 17.60 -35.62 24.86
CA LYS A 448 17.50 -35.17 26.26
C LYS A 448 17.53 -33.64 26.41
N LEU A 449 18.29 -32.94 25.58
CA LEU A 449 18.41 -31.47 25.63
C LEU A 449 17.09 -30.76 25.29
N LYS A 450 16.24 -31.42 24.50
CA LYS A 450 14.90 -30.91 24.18
C LYS A 450 13.90 -31.14 25.32
N ARG A 451 14.18 -32.08 26.23
CA ARG A 451 13.34 -32.38 27.41
C ARG A 451 13.76 -31.61 28.66
N GLY A 452 15.02 -31.19 28.74
CA GLY A 452 15.52 -30.31 29.80
C GLY A 452 15.05 -28.87 29.66
N THR A 453 15.45 -28.07 30.64
CA THR A 453 15.15 -26.64 30.72
C THR A 453 16.15 -25.83 29.91
N LEU A 454 15.66 -24.91 29.08
CA LEU A 454 16.45 -23.88 28.43
C LEU A 454 16.50 -22.64 29.33
N HIS A 455 17.67 -22.35 29.88
CA HIS A 455 17.94 -21.18 30.70
C HIS A 455 18.45 -20.05 29.80
N ILE A 456 17.75 -18.90 29.79
CA ILE A 456 18.06 -17.77 28.90
C ILE A 456 18.49 -16.56 29.73
N PHE A 457 19.71 -16.08 29.46
CA PHE A 457 20.28 -14.86 30.01
C PHE A 457 20.55 -13.88 28.86
N ILE A 458 20.21 -12.60 29.04
CA ILE A 458 20.33 -11.62 27.96
C ILE A 458 20.68 -10.22 28.49
N ALA A 459 21.57 -9.56 27.76
CA ALA A 459 21.85 -8.13 27.87
C ALA A 459 21.63 -7.45 26.51
N GLY A 460 20.41 -6.95 26.28
CA GLY A 460 20.01 -6.43 24.98
C GLY A 460 18.73 -5.60 24.98
N PRO A 461 18.27 -5.16 23.79
CA PRO A 461 17.03 -4.39 23.64
C PRO A 461 15.78 -5.29 23.78
N ASN A 462 14.71 -4.71 24.35
CA ASN A 462 13.40 -5.38 24.51
C ASN A 462 12.85 -5.92 23.18
N SER A 463 13.06 -5.21 22.07
CA SER A 463 12.57 -5.63 20.75
C SER A 463 13.20 -6.94 20.26
N VAL A 464 14.47 -7.22 20.56
CA VAL A 464 15.10 -8.51 20.22
C VAL A 464 14.49 -9.61 21.07
N MET A 465 14.29 -9.35 22.37
CA MET A 465 13.69 -10.33 23.28
C MET A 465 12.23 -10.63 22.94
N PHE A 466 11.47 -9.61 22.51
CA PHE A 466 10.13 -9.75 21.94
C PHE A 466 10.12 -10.68 20.73
N TYR A 467 11.00 -10.43 19.75
CA TYR A 467 11.10 -11.26 18.55
C TYR A 467 11.60 -12.69 18.82
N LEU A 468 12.43 -12.88 19.84
CA LEU A 468 12.82 -14.21 20.30
C LEU A 468 11.62 -14.93 20.95
N GLY A 469 10.85 -14.21 21.77
CA GLY A 469 9.60 -14.68 22.38
C GLY A 469 8.62 -15.22 21.33
N MET A 470 8.40 -14.47 20.25
CA MET A 470 7.51 -14.87 19.14
C MET A 470 7.86 -16.23 18.53
N GLN A 471 9.13 -16.62 18.57
CA GLN A 471 9.61 -17.88 17.98
C GLN A 471 9.64 -19.04 18.99
N SER A 472 9.40 -18.75 20.27
CA SER A 472 9.76 -19.65 21.37
C SER A 472 8.81 -20.83 21.63
N ILE A 473 7.64 -20.92 20.98
CA ILE A 473 6.61 -21.94 21.29
C ILE A 473 7.18 -23.37 21.28
N MET A 474 8.16 -23.65 20.42
CA MET A 474 8.76 -24.98 20.27
C MET A 474 10.01 -25.21 21.15
N TYR A 475 10.34 -24.30 22.06
CA TYR A 475 11.54 -24.40 22.92
C TYR A 475 11.40 -25.41 24.07
N GLY A 476 10.20 -25.94 24.33
CA GLY A 476 9.96 -26.81 25.47
C GLY A 476 9.98 -26.00 26.78
N LYS A 477 10.65 -26.53 27.81
CA LYS A 477 10.79 -25.83 29.09
C LYS A 477 11.77 -24.68 28.96
N VAL A 478 11.38 -23.49 29.40
CA VAL A 478 12.22 -22.29 29.38
C VAL A 478 12.23 -21.66 30.76
N GLN A 479 13.38 -21.15 31.21
CA GLN A 479 13.50 -20.31 32.39
C GLN A 479 14.23 -19.03 31.98
N LEU A 480 13.61 -17.88 32.22
CA LEU A 480 14.22 -16.58 31.99
C LEU A 480 14.93 -16.10 33.26
N TYR A 481 15.97 -15.30 33.06
CA TYR A 481 16.75 -14.68 34.12
C TYR A 481 16.92 -13.18 33.85
N GLU A 482 16.91 -12.39 34.92
CA GLU A 482 17.26 -10.97 34.88
C GLU A 482 18.42 -10.69 35.83
N TYR A 483 19.19 -9.65 35.50
CA TYR A 483 20.29 -9.19 36.33
C TYR A 483 19.77 -8.17 37.35
N ASP A 484 20.02 -8.39 38.64
CA ASP A 484 19.75 -7.40 39.69
C ASP A 484 21.01 -6.56 39.93
N GLY A 485 21.02 -5.34 39.40
CA GLY A 485 22.10 -4.37 39.61
C GLY A 485 21.82 -3.35 40.71
N THR A 486 20.92 -3.64 41.66
CA THR A 486 20.59 -2.67 42.72
C THR A 486 21.83 -2.32 43.56
N PRO A 487 22.11 -1.02 43.81
CA PRO A 487 23.30 -0.57 44.53
C PRO A 487 23.42 -1.06 45.99
N ALA A 488 22.39 -1.74 46.51
CA ALA A 488 22.33 -2.23 47.88
C ALA A 488 23.07 -3.57 48.09
N GLN A 489 23.51 -4.24 47.02
CA GLN A 489 24.34 -5.44 47.13
C GLN A 489 25.81 -5.04 47.28
N GLU A 490 26.34 -5.11 48.50
CA GLU A 490 27.74 -4.81 48.86
C GLU A 490 28.80 -5.63 48.08
N TYR A 491 28.37 -6.64 47.31
CA TYR A 491 29.21 -7.60 46.57
C TYR A 491 29.00 -7.61 45.05
N GLY A 492 28.32 -6.61 44.48
CA GLY A 492 27.98 -6.59 43.04
C GLY A 492 26.68 -7.33 42.74
N GLY A 493 26.06 -7.01 41.60
CA GLY A 493 24.77 -7.58 41.20
C GLY A 493 24.88 -9.03 40.71
N SER A 494 23.78 -9.80 40.80
CA SER A 494 23.71 -11.18 40.31
C SER A 494 22.41 -11.45 39.54
N TYR A 495 22.38 -12.55 38.80
CA TYR A 495 21.18 -13.00 38.11
C TYR A 495 20.19 -13.65 39.08
N TYR A 496 18.90 -13.59 38.74
CA TYR A 496 17.84 -14.31 39.45
C TYR A 496 16.79 -14.83 38.46
N PRO A 497 16.14 -15.97 38.77
CA PRO A 497 15.11 -16.53 37.91
C PRO A 497 13.83 -15.68 37.94
N THR A 498 13.25 -15.45 36.77
CA THR A 498 11.95 -14.78 36.61
C THR A 498 10.87 -15.79 36.21
N ILE A 499 10.24 -15.61 35.05
CA ILE A 499 9.18 -16.45 34.53
C ILE A 499 9.73 -17.71 33.85
N SER A 500 9.02 -18.82 34.00
CA SER A 500 9.28 -20.09 33.31
C SER A 500 8.16 -20.45 32.35
N PHE A 501 8.40 -21.35 31.40
CA PHE A 501 7.39 -21.86 30.48
C PHE A 501 7.42 -23.39 30.43
N PRO A 502 6.28 -24.07 30.21
CA PRO A 502 4.97 -23.47 29.90
C PRO A 502 4.27 -22.88 31.13
N GLN A 503 3.45 -21.85 30.92
CA GLN A 503 2.57 -21.27 31.94
C GLN A 503 1.23 -22.02 32.01
N LYS A 504 0.56 -21.99 33.15
CA LYS A 504 -0.75 -22.62 33.30
C LYS A 504 -1.78 -21.90 32.42
N GLY A 505 -2.37 -22.63 31.47
CA GLY A 505 -3.31 -22.08 30.49
C GLY A 505 -2.66 -21.65 29.18
N GLU A 506 -1.33 -21.74 29.04
CA GLU A 506 -0.64 -21.52 27.78
C GLU A 506 -0.90 -22.69 26.83
N PHE A 507 -2.02 -22.71 26.09
CA PHE A 507 -2.26 -23.40 24.80
C PHE A 507 -3.57 -22.97 24.14
#